data_AF-A0A2V1CNN2-F1
#
_entry.id   AF-A0A2V1CNN2-F1
#
_cell.length_a   1.000
_cell.length_b   1.000
_cell.length_c   1.000
_cell.angle_alpha   90.00
_cell.angle_beta   90.00
_cell.angle_gamma   90.00
#
_symmetry.space_group_name_H-M   'P 1'
#
loop_
_entity.id
_entity.type
_entity.pdbx_description
1 polymer ?
#
loop_
_entity_poly.entity_id
_entity_poly.type
_entity_poly.pdbx_seq_one_letter_code
_entity_poly.pdbx_strand_id
1 'polypeptide(L)'
;MGAPRLWLSSGDVGDEEEATEATRYLLSSPLLRRRGDDFTLLNEFITDKTIARDFIQSLEETFTVVELLCRYGYAPADDLKAISAFLHSDSRLNQLADSSSSLSNIPGLILQTYALAARIFFNSVCNRHRLDHESNNSDMRALCDLMRFIGVKRWRGMPYVYLWVILIGHAASTTKERHFFVAELMRCAFSYGSYQTDVFARFFENFLHVRRAVSSPLVPSI
;
A
#
# COMPACT_ATOMS: atom_id res chain seq x y z
N MET A 1 9.53 14.87 -54.39
CA MET A 1 8.55 15.10 -53.31
C MET A 1 8.12 13.73 -52.78
N GLY A 2 8.73 13.28 -51.69
CA GLY A 2 8.45 11.99 -51.07
C GLY A 2 7.69 12.20 -49.76
N ALA A 3 6.59 11.49 -49.57
CA ALA A 3 5.78 11.54 -48.36
C ALA A 3 6.53 10.90 -47.17
N PRO A 4 6.41 11.45 -45.94
CA PRO A 4 7.03 10.88 -44.76
C PRO A 4 6.27 9.62 -44.32
N ARG A 5 7.00 8.51 -44.18
CA ARG A 5 6.49 7.26 -43.57
C ARG A 5 6.34 7.49 -42.08
N LEU A 6 5.09 7.46 -41.60
CA LEU A 6 4.75 7.33 -40.19
C LEU A 6 5.23 5.95 -39.70
N TRP A 7 6.21 5.97 -38.81
CA TRP A 7 6.56 4.81 -37.99
C TRP A 7 5.43 4.63 -36.98
N LEU A 8 4.48 3.77 -37.30
CA LEU A 8 3.64 3.15 -36.28
C LEU A 8 4.56 2.27 -35.45
N SER A 9 4.87 2.74 -34.24
CA SER A 9 5.49 1.93 -33.20
C SER A 9 4.64 0.67 -33.02
N SER A 10 5.15 -0.46 -33.46
CA SER A 10 4.62 -1.77 -33.09
C SER A 10 4.72 -1.87 -31.58
N GLY A 11 3.63 -1.53 -30.87
CA GLY A 11 3.48 -1.92 -29.47
C GLY A 11 3.63 -3.43 -29.43
N ASP A 12 4.62 -3.89 -28.66
CA ASP A 12 4.97 -5.29 -28.58
C ASP A 12 3.78 -6.03 -27.97
N VAL A 13 3.18 -6.96 -28.72
CA VAL A 13 1.98 -7.71 -28.27
C VAL A 13 2.28 -8.48 -26.97
N GLY A 14 3.57 -8.72 -26.67
CA GLY A 14 4.03 -9.30 -25.41
C GLY A 14 3.81 -8.40 -24.18
N ASP A 15 3.89 -7.07 -24.32
CA ASP A 15 3.76 -6.15 -23.17
C ASP A 15 2.32 -6.09 -22.64
N GLU A 16 1.32 -6.19 -23.53
CA GLU A 16 -0.10 -6.23 -23.13
C GLU A 16 -0.48 -7.57 -22.47
N GLU A 17 0.07 -8.68 -22.95
CA GLU A 17 -0.19 -10.01 -22.37
C GLU A 17 0.46 -10.15 -20.98
N GLU A 18 1.71 -9.68 -20.82
CA GLU A 18 2.41 -9.67 -19.53
C GLU A 18 1.76 -8.72 -18.52
N ALA A 19 1.30 -7.54 -18.94
CA ALA A 19 0.53 -6.63 -18.08
C ALA A 19 -0.80 -7.25 -17.63
N THR A 20 -1.46 -8.00 -18.51
CA THR A 20 -2.73 -8.68 -18.19
C THR A 20 -2.52 -9.84 -17.21
N GLU A 21 -1.43 -10.60 -17.36
CA GLU A 21 -1.08 -11.69 -16.45
C GLU A 21 -0.62 -11.19 -15.08
N ALA A 22 0.22 -10.15 -15.03
CA ALA A 22 0.61 -9.48 -13.79
C ALA A 22 -0.60 -8.91 -13.04
N THR A 23 -1.55 -8.29 -13.75
CA THR A 23 -2.82 -7.80 -13.17
C THR A 23 -3.65 -8.95 -12.60
N ARG A 24 -3.78 -10.06 -13.33
CA ARG A 24 -4.47 -11.28 -12.85
C ARG A 24 -3.81 -11.86 -11.60
N TYR A 25 -2.47 -11.85 -11.56
CA TYR A 25 -1.69 -12.36 -10.43
C TYR A 25 -1.86 -11.49 -9.19
N LEU A 26 -1.85 -10.16 -9.35
CA LEU A 26 -2.14 -9.19 -8.30
C LEU A 26 -3.54 -9.37 -7.71
N LEU A 27 -4.57 -9.45 -8.55
CA LEU A 27 -5.96 -9.66 -8.13
C LEU A 27 -6.21 -11.03 -7.46
N SER A 28 -5.29 -11.98 -7.60
CA SER A 28 -5.35 -13.27 -6.91
C SER A 28 -4.86 -13.22 -5.46
N SER A 29 -4.26 -12.10 -5.05
CA SER A 29 -3.77 -11.87 -3.68
C SER A 29 -4.89 -12.04 -2.65
N PRO A 30 -4.67 -12.78 -1.56
CA PRO A 30 -5.63 -12.87 -0.46
C PRO A 30 -6.00 -11.51 0.16
N LEU A 31 -5.18 -10.47 -0.01
CA LEU A 31 -5.53 -9.11 0.43
C LEU A 31 -6.44 -8.34 -0.55
N LEU A 32 -6.50 -8.74 -1.82
CA LEU A 32 -7.38 -8.13 -2.84
C LEU A 32 -8.63 -8.97 -3.11
N ARG A 33 -8.67 -10.23 -2.65
CA ARG A 33 -9.89 -11.03 -2.62
C ARG A 33 -10.81 -10.49 -1.53
N ARG A 34 -11.59 -9.46 -1.88
CA ARG A 34 -12.74 -8.98 -1.11
C ARG A 34 -13.88 -10.02 -1.11
N ARG A 35 -13.69 -11.19 -0.50
CA ARG A 35 -14.85 -12.08 -0.27
C ARG A 35 -15.47 -11.70 1.06
N GLY A 36 -16.59 -10.97 0.98
CA GLY A 36 -17.74 -10.85 1.90
C GLY A 36 -17.54 -10.74 3.41
N ASP A 37 -16.64 -11.54 3.97
CA ASP A 37 -16.41 -11.75 5.39
C ASP A 37 -14.96 -11.44 5.83
N ASP A 38 -14.01 -11.20 4.91
CA ASP A 38 -12.56 -11.26 5.21
C ASP A 38 -12.04 -10.19 6.19
N PHE A 39 -12.56 -8.96 6.16
CA PHE A 39 -12.20 -7.96 7.19
C PHE A 39 -13.10 -8.01 8.42
N THR A 40 -14.19 -8.79 8.42
CA THR A 40 -15.06 -8.92 9.60
C THR A 40 -14.37 -9.62 10.77
N LEU A 41 -13.33 -10.42 10.48
CA LEU A 41 -12.42 -10.99 11.48
C LEU A 41 -11.73 -9.90 12.31
N LEU A 42 -11.58 -8.67 11.80
CA LEU A 42 -11.09 -7.55 12.61
C LEU A 42 -11.98 -7.25 13.81
N ASN A 43 -13.28 -7.53 13.73
CA ASN A 43 -14.21 -7.38 14.85
C ASN A 43 -13.90 -8.38 15.99
N GLU A 44 -13.18 -9.48 15.71
CA GLU A 44 -12.73 -10.41 16.73
C GLU A 44 -11.52 -9.86 17.51
N PHE A 45 -10.70 -9.03 16.86
CA PHE A 45 -9.47 -8.47 17.45
C PHE A 45 -9.64 -7.05 17.99
N ILE A 46 -10.66 -6.32 17.52
CA ILE A 46 -10.95 -4.93 17.87
C ILE A 46 -12.33 -4.86 18.49
N THR A 47 -12.37 -4.78 19.82
CA THR A 47 -13.62 -4.72 20.59
C THR A 47 -14.42 -3.45 20.32
N ASP A 48 -13.75 -2.34 20.01
CA ASP A 48 -14.41 -1.09 19.64
C ASP A 48 -14.91 -1.14 18.20
N LYS A 49 -16.23 -1.26 18.04
CA LYS A 49 -16.89 -1.34 16.73
C LYS A 49 -16.67 -0.11 15.85
N THR A 50 -16.42 1.06 16.44
CA THR A 50 -16.15 2.27 15.66
C THR A 50 -14.76 2.17 15.04
N ILE A 51 -13.75 1.83 15.84
CA ILE A 51 -12.37 1.63 15.34
C ILE A 51 -12.35 0.51 14.30
N ALA A 52 -13.04 -0.60 14.54
CA ALA A 52 -13.08 -1.72 13.59
C ALA A 52 -13.68 -1.29 12.24
N ARG A 53 -14.82 -0.60 12.25
CA ARG A 53 -15.46 -0.05 11.04
C ARG A 53 -14.56 0.93 10.30
N ASP A 54 -13.94 1.86 11.02
CA ASP A 54 -13.04 2.83 10.40
C ASP A 54 -11.85 2.12 9.75
N PHE A 55 -11.30 1.11 10.43
CA PHE A 55 -10.22 0.31 9.88
C PHE A 55 -10.62 -0.46 8.63
N ILE A 56 -11.75 -1.18 8.66
CA ILE A 56 -12.26 -1.95 7.52
C ILE A 56 -12.42 -1.03 6.30
N GLN A 57 -13.10 0.10 6.48
CA GLN A 57 -13.36 1.00 5.37
C GLN A 57 -12.06 1.61 4.82
N SER A 58 -11.07 1.94 5.66
CA SER A 58 -9.80 2.47 5.16
C SER A 58 -8.90 1.39 4.52
N LEU A 59 -9.06 0.12 4.90
CA LEU A 59 -8.50 -1.03 4.17
C LEU A 59 -9.15 -1.14 2.79
N GLU A 60 -10.47 -1.11 2.71
CA GLU A 60 -11.19 -1.16 1.45
C GLU A 60 -10.76 -0.01 0.53
N GLU A 61 -10.76 1.23 0.99
CA GLU A 61 -10.32 2.41 0.23
C GLU A 61 -8.91 2.24 -0.34
N THR A 62 -7.95 1.81 0.50
CA THR A 62 -6.55 1.61 0.09
C THR A 62 -6.40 0.50 -0.94
N PHE A 63 -7.07 -0.62 -0.73
CA PHE A 63 -6.98 -1.73 -1.69
C PHE A 63 -7.76 -1.46 -2.98
N THR A 64 -8.81 -0.62 -2.97
CA THR A 64 -9.42 -0.11 -4.22
C THR A 64 -8.36 0.61 -5.04
N VAL A 65 -7.61 1.52 -4.44
CA VAL A 65 -6.61 2.32 -5.16
C VAL A 65 -5.47 1.44 -5.66
N VAL A 66 -5.00 0.49 -4.85
CA VAL A 66 -4.01 -0.51 -5.29
C VAL A 66 -4.52 -1.27 -6.49
N GLU A 67 -5.77 -1.77 -6.45
CA GLU A 67 -6.40 -2.46 -7.57
C GLU A 67 -6.47 -1.57 -8.83
N LEU A 68 -6.92 -0.32 -8.69
CA LEU A 68 -6.99 0.62 -9.81
C LEU A 68 -5.60 0.87 -10.43
N LEU A 69 -4.57 1.06 -9.61
CA LEU A 69 -3.19 1.22 -10.07
C LEU A 69 -2.66 -0.02 -10.79
N CYS A 70 -2.99 -1.21 -10.27
CA CYS A 70 -2.59 -2.46 -10.90
C CYS A 70 -3.29 -2.66 -12.24
N ARG A 71 -4.59 -2.35 -12.30
CA ARG A 71 -5.43 -2.61 -13.47
C ARG A 71 -5.18 -1.64 -14.63
N TYR A 72 -5.00 -0.36 -14.32
CA TYR A 72 -4.85 0.69 -15.34
C TYR A 72 -3.41 1.13 -15.53
N GLY A 73 -2.46 0.51 -14.81
CA GLY A 73 -1.12 1.06 -14.65
C GLY A 73 -1.19 2.47 -14.06
N TYR A 74 -0.18 3.29 -14.33
CA TYR A 74 -0.37 4.74 -14.21
C TYR A 74 -1.33 5.19 -15.30
N ALA A 75 -2.62 5.19 -14.97
CA ALA A 75 -3.68 5.67 -15.83
C ALA A 75 -3.34 7.09 -16.38
N PRO A 76 -3.94 7.49 -17.52
CA PRO A 76 -3.87 8.86 -18.02
C PRO A 76 -4.12 9.85 -16.88
N ALA A 77 -3.47 11.01 -16.91
CA ALA A 77 -3.46 11.95 -15.79
C ALA A 77 -4.86 12.35 -15.26
N ASP A 78 -5.90 12.19 -16.08
CA ASP A 78 -7.28 12.50 -15.73
C ASP A 78 -7.93 11.45 -14.81
N ASP A 79 -7.60 10.15 -14.94
CA ASP A 79 -8.08 9.11 -14.03
C ASP A 79 -7.40 9.21 -12.66
N LEU A 80 -6.13 9.62 -12.65
CA LEU A 80 -5.42 9.91 -11.40
C LEU A 80 -5.94 11.17 -10.70
N LYS A 81 -6.52 12.13 -11.42
CA LYS A 81 -7.24 13.26 -10.79
C LYS A 81 -8.53 12.80 -10.12
N ALA A 82 -9.23 11.82 -10.68
CA ALA A 82 -10.40 11.24 -10.03
C ALA A 82 -9.99 10.46 -8.77
N ILE A 83 -8.91 9.68 -8.85
CA ILE A 83 -8.32 8.98 -7.69
C ILE A 83 -7.80 9.99 -6.65
N SER A 84 -7.11 11.05 -7.07
CA SER A 84 -6.62 12.07 -6.14
C SER A 84 -7.73 12.92 -5.57
N ALA A 85 -8.80 13.21 -6.32
CA ALA A 85 -9.98 13.89 -5.79
C ALA A 85 -10.71 13.02 -4.77
N PHE A 86 -10.85 11.71 -5.04
CA PHE A 86 -11.36 10.74 -4.08
C PHE A 86 -10.50 10.73 -2.81
N LEU A 87 -9.18 10.66 -2.94
CA LEU A 87 -8.23 10.58 -1.82
C LEU A 87 -8.02 11.91 -1.06
N HIS A 88 -8.08 13.06 -1.74
CA HIS A 88 -8.01 14.38 -1.12
C HIS A 88 -9.33 14.79 -0.48
N SER A 89 -10.46 14.29 -1.00
CA SER A 89 -11.76 14.41 -0.33
C SER A 89 -11.84 13.52 0.92
N ASP A 90 -10.94 12.53 1.04
CA ASP A 90 -10.88 11.65 2.19
C ASP A 90 -10.22 12.35 3.40
N SER A 91 -10.99 13.26 3.96
CA SER A 91 -10.73 13.87 5.25
C SER A 91 -10.52 12.83 6.35
N ARG A 92 -11.04 11.60 6.19
CA ARG A 92 -11.02 10.59 7.24
C ARG A 92 -9.66 9.94 7.39
N LEU A 93 -9.01 9.50 6.31
CA LEU A 93 -7.67 8.91 6.42
C LEU A 93 -6.67 9.89 7.05
N ASN A 94 -6.75 11.16 6.64
CA ASN A 94 -5.92 12.22 7.20
C ASN A 94 -6.23 12.43 8.68
N GLN A 95 -7.50 12.50 9.07
CA GLN A 95 -7.90 12.56 10.48
C GLN A 95 -7.40 11.36 11.29
N LEU A 96 -7.44 10.15 10.75
CA LEU A 96 -6.95 8.95 11.42
C LEU A 96 -5.43 8.98 11.61
N ALA A 97 -4.69 9.39 10.58
CA ALA A 97 -3.23 9.51 10.64
C ALA A 97 -2.78 10.59 11.63
N ASP A 98 -3.50 11.71 11.68
CA ASP A 98 -3.21 12.86 12.57
C ASP A 98 -3.83 12.70 13.97
N SER A 99 -4.62 11.66 14.21
CA SER A 99 -5.28 11.42 15.49
C SER A 99 -4.25 11.17 16.60
N SER A 100 -4.45 11.76 17.78
CA SER A 100 -3.64 11.45 18.96
C SER A 100 -4.31 10.33 19.78
N SER A 101 -4.09 9.09 19.36
CA SER A 101 -4.57 7.94 20.14
C SER A 101 -3.81 7.82 21.46
N SER A 102 -4.54 7.60 22.56
CA SER A 102 -3.91 7.28 23.86
C SER A 102 -2.99 6.06 23.72
N LEU A 103 -1.85 6.06 24.42
CA LEU A 103 -0.93 4.92 24.47
C LEU A 103 -1.59 3.63 24.99
N SER A 104 -2.69 3.74 25.74
CA SER A 104 -3.48 2.61 26.21
C SER A 104 -4.43 2.04 25.15
N ASN A 105 -4.78 2.82 24.11
CA ASN A 105 -5.70 2.41 23.05
C ASN A 105 -4.95 1.73 21.89
N ILE A 106 -4.50 0.49 22.11
CA ILE A 106 -3.74 -0.27 21.12
C ILE A 106 -4.47 -0.39 19.76
N PRO A 107 -5.78 -0.69 19.69
CA PRO A 107 -6.47 -0.73 18.40
C PRO A 107 -6.47 0.61 17.65
N GLY A 108 -6.65 1.72 18.38
CA GLY A 108 -6.53 3.06 17.79
C GLY A 108 -5.14 3.35 17.25
N LEU A 109 -4.09 2.95 17.98
CA LEU A 109 -2.71 3.07 17.50
C LEU A 109 -2.43 2.22 16.27
N ILE A 110 -2.96 0.99 16.20
CA ILE A 110 -2.85 0.12 15.02
C ILE A 110 -3.52 0.80 13.81
N LEU A 111 -4.74 1.32 13.99
CA LEU A 111 -5.46 2.05 12.94
C LEU A 111 -4.68 3.29 12.48
N GLN A 112 -4.15 4.08 13.42
CA GLN A 112 -3.31 5.23 13.09
C GLN A 112 -2.05 4.83 12.32
N THR A 113 -1.38 3.75 12.76
CA THR A 113 -0.17 3.23 12.12
C THR A 113 -0.47 2.80 10.68
N TYR A 114 -1.59 2.12 10.48
CA TYR A 114 -2.08 1.78 9.16
C TYR A 114 -2.39 3.03 8.32
N ALA A 115 -3.10 4.01 8.89
CA ALA A 115 -3.49 5.23 8.20
C ALA A 115 -2.27 6.03 7.72
N LEU A 116 -1.20 6.10 8.52
CA LEU A 116 0.07 6.71 8.13
C LEU A 116 0.71 6.00 6.93
N ALA A 117 0.75 4.66 6.95
CA ALA A 117 1.28 3.89 5.81
C ALA A 117 0.44 4.10 4.54
N ALA A 118 -0.89 4.07 4.66
CA ALA A 118 -1.79 4.35 3.55
C ALA A 118 -1.61 5.78 3.02
N ARG A 119 -1.46 6.79 3.90
CA ARG A 119 -1.20 8.18 3.50
C ARG A 119 0.12 8.35 2.75
N ILE A 120 1.20 7.72 3.22
CA ILE A 120 2.50 7.68 2.51
C ILE A 120 2.33 7.07 1.12
N PHE A 121 1.62 5.95 1.02
CA PHE A 121 1.35 5.28 -0.24
C PHE A 121 0.58 6.20 -1.20
N PHE A 122 -0.53 6.76 -0.75
CA PHE A 122 -1.37 7.64 -1.55
C PHE A 122 -0.68 8.92 -1.97
N ASN A 123 0.05 9.59 -1.08
CA ASN A 123 0.84 10.76 -1.45
C ASN A 123 1.80 10.43 -2.60
N SER A 124 2.45 9.28 -2.54
CA SER A 124 3.39 8.83 -3.56
C SER A 124 2.71 8.53 -4.89
N VAL A 125 1.54 7.89 -4.85
CA VAL A 125 0.72 7.59 -6.02
C VAL A 125 0.19 8.88 -6.66
N CYS A 126 -0.51 9.71 -5.90
CA CYS A 126 -1.20 10.90 -6.39
C CYS A 126 -0.24 11.95 -6.92
N ASN A 127 0.86 12.18 -6.21
CA ASN A 127 1.86 13.18 -6.61
C ASN A 127 2.93 12.60 -7.53
N ARG A 128 2.84 11.31 -7.90
CA ARG A 128 3.78 10.60 -8.76
C ARG A 128 5.24 10.76 -8.33
N HIS A 129 5.46 10.66 -7.02
CA HIS A 129 6.82 10.65 -6.46
C HIS A 129 7.12 9.30 -5.84
N ARG A 130 8.42 9.04 -5.66
CA ARG A 130 8.87 7.83 -4.98
C ARG A 130 8.38 7.80 -3.53
N LEU A 131 8.28 6.60 -2.96
CA LEU A 131 7.90 6.41 -1.56
C LEU A 131 8.88 7.08 -0.58
N ASP A 132 10.17 7.18 -0.94
CA ASP A 132 11.23 7.84 -0.17
C ASP A 132 11.35 9.34 -0.44
N HIS A 133 10.36 9.97 -1.07
CA HIS A 133 10.32 11.41 -1.26
C HIS A 133 10.17 12.17 0.07
N GLU A 134 10.76 13.37 0.16
CA GLU A 134 10.86 14.12 1.41
C GLU A 134 9.52 14.52 2.04
N SER A 135 8.47 14.64 1.22
CA SER A 135 7.09 14.90 1.67
C SER A 135 6.57 13.82 2.64
N ASN A 136 7.09 12.59 2.54
CA ASN A 136 6.69 11.48 3.40
C ASN A 136 7.50 11.39 4.70
N ASN A 137 8.54 12.21 4.89
CA ASN A 137 9.48 12.07 6.02
C ASN A 137 8.81 12.20 7.39
N SER A 138 7.82 13.10 7.53
CA SER A 138 7.10 13.30 8.80
C SER A 138 6.29 12.05 9.17
N ASP A 139 5.47 11.58 8.23
CA ASP A 139 4.65 10.39 8.40
C ASP A 139 5.50 9.14 8.61
N MET A 140 6.62 9.03 7.91
CA MET A 140 7.54 7.92 8.07
C MET A 140 8.14 7.86 9.48
N ARG A 141 8.53 8.99 10.06
CA ARG A 141 9.03 9.01 11.44
C ARG A 141 7.94 8.59 12.44
N ALA A 142 6.75 9.17 12.32
CA ALA A 142 5.61 8.81 13.15
C ALA A 142 5.26 7.31 13.04
N LEU A 143 5.26 6.78 11.81
CA LEU A 143 5.03 5.37 11.54
C LEU A 143 6.10 4.48 12.19
N CYS A 144 7.38 4.86 12.11
CA CYS A 144 8.48 4.13 12.75
C CYS A 144 8.32 4.09 14.28
N ASP A 145 7.99 5.21 14.90
CA ASP A 145 7.83 5.32 16.35
C ASP A 145 6.62 4.51 16.86
N LEU A 146 5.49 4.57 16.16
CA LEU A 146 4.32 3.75 16.48
C LEU A 146 4.59 2.26 16.32
N MET A 147 5.27 1.84 15.24
CA MET A 147 5.63 0.44 15.01
C MET A 147 6.54 -0.10 16.12
N ARG A 148 7.52 0.70 16.58
CA ARG A 148 8.38 0.35 17.73
C ARG A 148 7.58 0.21 19.02
N PHE A 149 6.59 1.08 19.24
CA PHE A 149 5.78 1.07 20.45
C PHE A 149 4.81 -0.12 20.51
N ILE A 150 4.06 -0.37 19.43
CA ILE A 150 3.02 -1.40 19.37
C ILE A 150 3.63 -2.80 19.50
N GLY A 151 4.71 -3.06 18.76
CA GLY A 151 5.39 -4.35 18.71
C GLY A 151 4.60 -5.46 17.99
N VAL A 152 5.33 -6.42 17.42
CA VAL A 152 4.78 -7.47 16.54
C VAL A 152 3.60 -8.27 17.13
N LYS A 153 3.60 -8.54 18.44
CA LYS A 153 2.59 -9.39 19.09
C LYS A 153 1.18 -8.81 19.02
N ARG A 154 1.05 -7.48 18.96
CA ARG A 154 -0.25 -6.79 18.91
C ARG A 154 -0.91 -6.87 17.53
N TRP A 155 -0.14 -7.25 16.51
CA TRP A 155 -0.63 -7.48 15.15
C TRP A 155 -1.13 -8.90 14.91
N ARG A 156 -1.20 -9.72 15.96
CA ARG A 156 -1.77 -11.07 15.87
C ARG A 156 -3.21 -10.99 15.35
N GLY A 157 -3.50 -11.78 14.32
CA GLY A 157 -4.79 -11.75 13.62
C GLY A 157 -4.81 -10.85 12.38
N MET A 158 -3.81 -9.98 12.21
CA MET A 158 -3.69 -9.05 11.09
C MET A 158 -2.31 -9.11 10.41
N PRO A 159 -1.76 -10.31 10.11
CA PRO A 159 -0.38 -10.44 9.67
C PRO A 159 -0.11 -9.72 8.33
N TYR A 160 -1.10 -9.68 7.45
CA TYR A 160 -0.95 -9.09 6.12
C TYR A 160 -1.06 -7.56 6.13
N VAL A 161 -1.89 -7.00 7.02
CA VAL A 161 -1.92 -5.53 7.24
C VAL A 161 -0.59 -5.08 7.85
N TYR A 162 -0.08 -5.83 8.83
CA TYR A 162 1.24 -5.57 9.40
C TYR A 162 2.35 -5.66 8.35
N LEU A 163 2.34 -6.69 7.50
CA LEU A 163 3.29 -6.83 6.39
C LEU A 163 3.20 -5.64 5.43
N TRP A 164 2.01 -5.21 5.04
CA TRP A 164 1.82 -4.01 4.20
C TRP A 164 2.45 -2.77 4.83
N VAL A 165 2.17 -2.52 6.10
CA VAL A 165 2.73 -1.40 6.86
C VAL A 165 4.26 -1.45 6.91
N ILE A 166 4.85 -2.63 7.15
CA ILE A 166 6.32 -2.82 7.14
C ILE A 166 6.89 -2.51 5.76
N LEU A 167 6.25 -2.98 4.69
CA LEU A 167 6.75 -2.82 3.33
C LEU A 167 6.71 -1.36 2.89
N ILE A 168 5.62 -0.65 3.18
CA ILE A 168 5.53 0.80 2.97
C ILE A 168 6.58 1.53 3.79
N GLY A 169 6.69 1.23 5.08
CA GLY A 169 7.69 1.85 5.96
C GLY A 169 9.12 1.59 5.47
N HIS A 170 9.43 0.38 5.02
CA HIS A 170 10.72 0.05 4.42
C HIS A 170 10.98 0.88 3.15
N ALA A 171 10.00 0.96 2.26
CA ALA A 171 10.13 1.67 0.99
C ALA A 171 10.24 3.19 1.15
N ALA A 172 9.58 3.76 2.16
CA ALA A 172 9.65 5.18 2.48
C ALA A 172 10.81 5.55 3.42
N SER A 173 11.45 4.56 4.06
CA SER A 173 12.54 4.80 5.00
C SER A 173 13.82 5.36 4.36
N THR A 174 14.44 6.28 5.08
CA THR A 174 15.83 6.68 4.85
C THR A 174 16.79 5.67 5.50
N THR A 175 18.10 5.86 5.36
CA THR A 175 19.14 4.95 5.88
C THR A 175 19.00 4.63 7.37
N LYS A 176 18.51 5.57 8.19
CA LYS A 176 18.42 5.40 9.65
C LYS A 176 17.31 4.42 10.05
N GLU A 177 16.11 4.57 9.50
CA GLU A 177 14.94 3.76 9.85
C GLU A 177 14.93 2.41 9.13
N ARG A 178 15.63 2.30 7.99
CA ARG A 178 15.61 1.10 7.14
C ARG A 178 15.98 -0.18 7.88
N HIS A 179 16.98 -0.14 8.75
CA HIS A 179 17.41 -1.30 9.53
C HIS A 179 16.30 -1.84 10.44
N PHE A 180 15.47 -0.95 10.99
CA PHE A 180 14.32 -1.34 11.81
C PHE A 180 13.29 -2.10 10.96
N PHE A 181 12.91 -1.57 9.80
CA PHE A 181 11.94 -2.23 8.93
C PHE A 181 12.45 -3.54 8.32
N VAL A 182 13.75 -3.64 8.02
CA VAL A 182 14.37 -4.92 7.61
C VAL A 182 14.24 -5.95 8.73
N ALA A 183 14.52 -5.56 9.98
CA ALA A 183 14.37 -6.48 11.12
C ALA A 183 12.91 -6.90 11.33
N GLU A 184 11.95 -5.97 11.23
CA GLU A 184 10.52 -6.28 11.31
C GLU A 184 10.05 -7.18 10.17
N LEU A 185 10.54 -6.97 8.94
CA LEU A 185 10.25 -7.82 7.79
C LEU A 185 10.74 -9.25 8.03
N MET A 186 11.96 -9.42 8.53
CA MET A 186 12.49 -10.75 8.88
C MET A 186 11.66 -11.41 9.99
N ARG A 187 11.28 -10.67 11.04
CA ARG A 187 10.39 -11.18 12.10
C ARG A 187 9.04 -11.62 11.52
N CYS A 188 8.45 -10.83 10.62
CA CYS A 188 7.20 -11.14 9.95
C CYS A 188 7.33 -12.40 9.08
N ALA A 189 8.40 -12.52 8.31
CA ALA A 189 8.69 -13.70 7.49
C ALA A 189 8.83 -14.97 8.33
N PHE A 190 9.56 -14.93 9.44
CA PHE A 190 9.70 -16.10 10.33
C PHE A 190 8.41 -16.42 11.10
N SER A 191 7.63 -15.41 11.49
CA SER A 191 6.43 -15.61 12.31
C SER A 191 5.21 -16.06 11.49
N TYR A 192 5.07 -15.55 10.27
CA TYR A 192 3.89 -15.77 9.43
C TYR A 192 4.24 -16.41 8.08
N GLY A 193 5.31 -15.94 7.45
CA GLY A 193 5.74 -16.43 6.14
C GLY A 193 6.18 -17.90 6.15
N SER A 194 6.70 -18.41 7.26
CA SER A 194 7.05 -19.83 7.41
C SER A 194 5.84 -20.77 7.40
N TYR A 195 4.67 -20.29 7.84
CA TYR A 195 3.42 -21.08 7.85
C TYR A 195 2.64 -20.96 6.55
N GLN A 196 2.72 -19.81 5.86
CA GLN A 196 1.98 -19.53 4.63
C GLN A 196 2.91 -18.93 3.57
N THR A 197 3.95 -19.67 3.20
CA THR A 197 5.03 -19.17 2.34
C THR A 197 4.54 -18.67 0.99
N ASP A 198 3.64 -19.40 0.33
CA ASP A 198 3.11 -19.00 -0.97
C ASP A 198 2.33 -17.69 -0.90
N VAL A 199 1.52 -17.50 0.15
CA VAL A 199 0.74 -16.26 0.34
C VAL A 199 1.66 -15.09 0.65
N PHE A 200 2.64 -15.29 1.52
CA PHE A 200 3.64 -14.28 1.86
C PHE A 200 4.45 -13.86 0.63
N ALA A 201 4.95 -14.82 -0.14
CA ALA A 201 5.72 -14.58 -1.36
C ALA A 201 4.90 -13.78 -2.38
N ARG A 202 3.66 -14.21 -2.66
CA ARG A 202 2.75 -13.47 -3.55
C ARG A 202 2.50 -12.05 -3.07
N PHE A 203 2.28 -11.86 -1.77
CA PHE A 203 2.07 -10.53 -1.22
C PHE A 203 3.29 -9.62 -1.43
N PHE A 204 4.47 -10.16 -1.20
CA PHE A 204 5.73 -9.44 -1.39
C PHE A 204 5.98 -9.11 -2.87
N GLU A 205 5.77 -10.07 -3.79
CA GLU A 205 5.86 -9.88 -5.24
C GLU A 205 4.91 -8.77 -5.71
N ASN A 206 3.67 -8.80 -5.24
CA ASN A 206 2.66 -7.80 -5.54
C ASN A 206 3.09 -6.40 -5.06
N PHE A 207 3.62 -6.30 -3.85
CA PHE A 207 4.17 -5.05 -3.36
C PHE A 207 5.34 -4.54 -4.20
N LEU A 208 6.26 -5.42 -4.62
CA LEU A 208 7.37 -5.04 -5.50
C LEU A 208 6.87 -4.50 -6.84
N HIS A 209 5.84 -5.11 -7.42
CA HIS A 209 5.23 -4.63 -8.65
C HIS A 209 4.63 -3.23 -8.45
N VAL A 210 3.80 -3.05 -7.42
CA VAL A 210 3.22 -1.74 -7.07
C VAL A 210 4.31 -0.69 -6.82
N ARG A 211 5.37 -1.04 -6.09
CA ARG A 211 6.48 -0.12 -5.82
C ARG A 211 7.21 0.28 -7.10
N ARG A 212 7.45 -0.66 -8.01
CA ARG A 212 8.08 -0.37 -9.32
C ARG A 212 7.19 0.56 -10.11
N ALA A 213 5.89 0.25 -10.19
CA ALA A 213 4.90 1.14 -10.81
C ALA A 213 5.05 2.54 -10.23
N VAL A 214 4.99 2.71 -8.90
CA VAL A 214 5.10 4.02 -8.24
C VAL A 214 6.45 4.74 -8.48
N SER A 215 7.52 4.00 -8.77
CA SER A 215 8.88 4.57 -8.92
C SER A 215 9.26 4.86 -10.37
N SER A 216 8.48 4.38 -11.35
CA SER A 216 8.79 4.55 -12.76
C SER A 216 8.66 6.04 -13.14
N PRO A 217 9.74 6.68 -13.62
CA PRO A 217 9.65 8.05 -14.11
C PRO A 217 8.69 8.08 -15.31
N LEU A 218 7.83 9.09 -15.37
CA LEU A 218 7.06 9.38 -16.57
C LEU A 218 8.06 9.54 -17.71
N VAL A 219 8.06 8.63 -18.68
CA VAL A 219 8.68 8.92 -19.96
C VAL A 219 7.92 10.14 -20.48
N PRO A 220 8.57 11.31 -20.65
CA PRO A 220 7.89 12.44 -21.24
C PRO A 220 7.49 12.01 -22.64
N SER A 221 6.19 11.87 -22.89
CA SER A 221 5.65 11.70 -24.23
C SER A 221 5.99 12.96 -25.02
N ILE A 222 7.00 12.83 -25.88
CA ILE A 222 7.50 13.87 -26.80
C ILE A 222 6.45 14.11 -27.88
#